data_AF-A0A946TKM2-F1
#
_entry.id   AF-A0A946TKM2-F1
#
_cell.length_a   1.000
_cell.length_b   1.000
_cell.length_c   1.000
_cell.angle_alpha   90.00
_cell.angle_beta   90.00
_cell.angle_gamma   90.00
#
_symmetry.space_group_name_H-M   'P 1'
#
loop_
_entity.id
_entity.type
_entity.pdbx_description
1 polymer ?
#
loop_
_entity_poly.entity_id
_entity_poly.type
_entity_poly.pdbx_seq_one_letter_code
_entity_poly.pdbx_strand_id
1 'polypeptide(L)'
;MDMMKRKKGIFFTYIAVVFMGLLILTVALEQEGSLRSQSFILDTRIRTMDAFASDVELDISRGVEISGYRALLGLADYASAGEYVDNVSVDFFELFNNGSLYGDSITIMVNNTFDDWLEKMQLEAAKLDIVFNLTINSQAVSHDSPFYVSVYLNVTYNVTDSKGTARWTRSVPVSARVYISGFEDPVYTIRTNGYLRSFIVVSSFSSYVSDGDTTNLQIYTNGSYYSPHEEGPSYLMRLEGDLNSSEYGIESIIYGQDLIDLDITYPEIEPNFYQSGRSMVDYVYWGYPGRTAHQIQNMSSWFRLDNESVNSHLDKYDVDDLVI
;
A
#
# COMPACT_ATOMS: atom_id res chain seq x y z
N MET A 1 -81.57 -4.75 60.08
CA MET A 1 -81.38 -4.39 58.65
C MET A 1 -80.13 -3.54 58.40
N ASP A 2 -79.59 -2.81 59.39
CA ASP A 2 -78.35 -2.03 59.26
C ASP A 2 -77.04 -2.85 59.22
N MET A 3 -76.98 -3.97 59.95
CA MET A 3 -75.77 -4.80 60.00
C MET A 3 -75.45 -5.48 58.65
N MET A 4 -76.46 -5.75 57.82
CA MET A 4 -76.30 -6.26 56.45
C MET A 4 -75.79 -5.19 55.48
N LYS A 5 -76.11 -3.90 55.70
CA LYS A 5 -75.60 -2.80 54.87
C LYS A 5 -74.12 -2.50 55.17
N ARG A 6 -73.69 -2.57 56.45
CA ARG A 6 -72.27 -2.46 56.84
C ARG A 6 -71.40 -3.60 56.29
N LYS A 7 -71.91 -4.83 56.28
CA LYS A 7 -71.18 -5.98 55.68
C LYS A 7 -71.02 -5.87 54.16
N LYS A 8 -71.98 -5.27 53.47
CA LYS A 8 -71.90 -4.98 52.02
C LYS A 8 -70.83 -3.93 51.71
N GLY A 9 -70.74 -2.86 52.51
CA GLY A 9 -69.70 -1.83 52.34
C GLY A 9 -68.28 -2.38 52.45
N ILE A 10 -68.02 -3.23 53.47
CA ILE A 10 -66.73 -3.89 53.66
C ILE A 10 -66.38 -4.79 52.45
N PHE A 11 -67.36 -5.51 51.91
CA PHE A 11 -67.18 -6.37 50.74
C PHE A 11 -66.84 -5.56 49.47
N PHE A 12 -67.50 -4.41 49.26
CA PHE A 12 -67.18 -3.52 48.15
C PHE A 12 -65.79 -2.88 48.28
N THR A 13 -65.37 -2.47 49.48
CA THR A 13 -63.99 -1.98 49.69
C THR A 13 -62.95 -3.08 49.49
N TYR A 14 -63.23 -4.31 49.90
CA TYR A 14 -62.33 -5.45 49.66
C TYR A 14 -62.18 -5.72 48.16
N ILE A 15 -63.29 -5.76 47.42
CA ILE A 15 -63.26 -5.89 45.96
C ILE A 15 -62.48 -4.74 45.32
N ALA A 16 -62.72 -3.49 45.75
CA ALA A 16 -62.03 -2.33 45.21
C ALA A 16 -60.51 -2.39 45.45
N VAL A 17 -60.07 -2.82 46.65
CA VAL A 17 -58.63 -3.00 46.96
C VAL A 17 -58.01 -4.10 46.10
N VAL A 18 -58.68 -5.24 45.94
CA VAL A 18 -58.21 -6.33 45.07
C VAL A 18 -58.11 -5.87 43.62
N PHE A 19 -59.12 -5.13 43.13
CA PHE A 19 -59.13 -4.59 41.76
C PHE A 19 -58.01 -3.57 41.54
N MET A 20 -57.75 -2.71 42.53
CA MET A 20 -56.68 -1.72 42.48
C MET A 20 -55.30 -2.39 42.55
N GLY A 21 -55.16 -3.45 43.34
CA GLY A 21 -53.95 -4.29 43.38
C GLY A 21 -53.68 -4.99 42.05
N LEU A 22 -54.73 -5.53 41.40
CA LEU A 22 -54.62 -6.10 40.04
C LEU A 22 -54.22 -5.04 39.00
N LEU A 23 -54.80 -3.84 39.06
CA LEU A 23 -54.43 -2.72 38.20
C LEU A 23 -52.95 -2.32 38.37
N ILE A 24 -52.49 -2.16 39.61
CA ILE A 24 -51.08 -1.83 39.91
C ILE A 24 -50.15 -2.93 39.39
N LEU A 25 -50.50 -4.21 39.61
CA LEU A 25 -49.71 -5.34 39.13
C LEU A 25 -49.62 -5.36 37.60
N THR A 26 -50.73 -5.09 36.91
CA THR A 26 -50.76 -5.05 35.44
C THR A 26 -49.86 -3.94 34.89
N VAL A 27 -49.95 -2.73 35.47
CA VAL A 27 -49.09 -1.61 35.09
C VAL A 27 -47.62 -1.89 35.39
N ALA A 28 -47.31 -2.51 36.53
CA ALA A 28 -45.93 -2.86 36.90
C ALA A 28 -45.31 -3.87 35.92
N LEU A 29 -46.06 -4.91 35.53
CA LEU A 29 -45.60 -5.92 34.57
C LEU A 29 -45.41 -5.34 33.17
N GLU A 30 -46.30 -4.45 32.72
CA GLU A 30 -46.18 -3.78 31.43
C GLU A 30 -44.96 -2.84 31.38
N GLN A 31 -44.72 -2.08 32.46
CA GLN A 31 -43.54 -1.23 32.60
C GLN A 31 -42.25 -2.05 32.61
N GLU A 32 -42.18 -3.14 33.36
CA GLU A 32 -40.98 -3.97 33.42
C GLU A 32 -40.69 -4.64 32.07
N GLY A 33 -41.72 -5.14 31.37
CA GLY A 33 -41.59 -5.69 30.02
C GLY A 33 -41.12 -4.65 28.99
N SER A 34 -41.66 -3.43 29.06
CA SER A 34 -41.25 -2.31 28.20
C SER A 34 -39.81 -1.89 28.46
N LEU A 35 -39.40 -1.73 29.72
CA LEU A 35 -38.04 -1.36 30.09
C LEU A 35 -37.02 -2.44 29.70
N ARG A 36 -37.34 -3.73 29.91
CA ARG A 36 -36.46 -4.84 29.49
C ARG A 36 -36.29 -4.89 27.97
N SER A 37 -37.37 -4.70 27.21
CA SER A 37 -37.28 -4.70 25.75
C SER A 37 -36.50 -3.51 25.21
N GLN A 38 -36.70 -2.31 25.76
CA GLN A 38 -35.88 -1.13 25.44
C GLN A 38 -34.40 -1.34 25.77
N SER A 39 -34.09 -1.87 26.95
CA SER A 39 -32.71 -2.19 27.35
C SER A 39 -32.07 -3.22 26.42
N PHE A 40 -32.81 -4.24 26.00
CA PHE A 40 -32.32 -5.25 25.05
C PHE A 40 -32.01 -4.66 23.67
N ILE A 41 -32.88 -3.77 23.17
CA ILE A 41 -32.68 -3.07 21.90
C ILE A 41 -31.44 -2.17 21.97
N LEU A 42 -31.28 -1.43 23.08
CA LEU A 42 -30.11 -0.57 23.29
C LEU A 42 -28.81 -1.39 23.39
N ASP A 43 -28.80 -2.48 24.16
CA ASP A 43 -27.63 -3.37 24.29
C ASP A 43 -27.25 -3.99 22.94
N THR A 44 -28.22 -4.51 22.19
CA THR A 44 -27.98 -5.08 20.86
C THR A 44 -27.36 -4.06 19.93
N ARG A 45 -27.89 -2.82 19.92
CA ARG A 45 -27.39 -1.75 19.06
C ARG A 45 -25.97 -1.32 19.43
N ILE A 46 -25.68 -1.15 20.71
CA ILE A 46 -24.35 -0.81 21.20
C ILE A 46 -23.35 -1.90 20.79
N ARG A 47 -23.72 -3.19 20.93
CA ARG A 47 -22.86 -4.30 20.51
C ARG A 47 -22.63 -4.34 19.00
N THR A 48 -23.65 -4.09 18.18
CA THR A 48 -23.49 -4.01 16.72
C THR A 48 -22.55 -2.88 16.33
N MET A 49 -22.66 -1.72 16.97
CA MET A 49 -21.78 -0.59 16.71
C MET A 49 -20.34 -0.85 17.14
N ASP A 50 -20.14 -1.47 18.30
CA ASP A 50 -18.81 -1.83 18.81
C ASP A 50 -18.14 -2.86 17.90
N ALA A 51 -18.88 -3.86 17.44
CA ALA A 51 -18.41 -4.83 16.44
C ALA A 51 -18.02 -4.13 15.12
N PHE A 52 -18.88 -3.25 14.60
CA PHE A 52 -18.58 -2.48 13.39
C PHE A 52 -17.32 -1.63 13.54
N ALA A 53 -17.16 -0.92 14.67
CA ALA A 53 -15.98 -0.10 14.92
C ALA A 53 -14.70 -0.95 14.99
N SER A 54 -14.76 -2.13 15.63
CA SER A 54 -13.63 -3.07 15.68
C SER A 54 -13.28 -3.64 14.31
N ASP A 55 -14.29 -3.97 13.49
CA ASP A 55 -14.09 -4.52 12.15
C ASP A 55 -13.49 -3.47 11.21
N VAL A 56 -13.98 -2.22 11.28
CA VAL A 56 -13.40 -1.08 10.54
C VAL A 56 -11.93 -0.91 10.88
N GLU A 57 -11.55 -0.96 12.16
CA GLU A 57 -10.16 -0.78 12.58
C GLU A 57 -9.21 -1.82 11.95
N LEU A 58 -9.69 -3.06 11.77
CA LEU A 58 -8.95 -4.11 11.08
C LEU A 58 -8.94 -3.93 9.55
N ASP A 59 -10.03 -3.42 8.97
CA ASP A 59 -10.20 -3.31 7.52
C ASP A 59 -9.54 -2.06 6.92
N ILE A 60 -9.36 -0.98 7.69
CA ILE A 60 -8.66 0.23 7.21
C ILE A 60 -7.28 -0.15 6.68
N SER A 61 -6.53 -1.02 7.39
CA SER A 61 -5.21 -1.47 6.95
C SER A 61 -5.24 -2.13 5.57
N ARG A 62 -6.29 -2.89 5.26
CA ARG A 62 -6.47 -3.54 3.96
C ARG A 62 -6.86 -2.54 2.88
N GLY A 63 -7.71 -1.56 3.22
CA GLY A 63 -8.03 -0.44 2.35
C GLY A 63 -6.75 0.31 1.93
N VAL A 64 -5.89 0.63 2.90
CA VAL A 64 -4.58 1.27 2.62
C VAL A 64 -3.67 0.39 1.78
N GLU A 65 -3.62 -0.92 2.03
CA GLU A 65 -2.80 -1.86 1.26
C GLU A 65 -3.24 -1.93 -0.21
N ILE A 66 -4.55 -2.12 -0.45
CA ILE A 66 -5.10 -2.25 -1.80
C ILE A 66 -4.94 -0.94 -2.58
N SER A 67 -5.36 0.18 -2.01
CA SER A 67 -5.28 1.48 -2.67
C SER A 67 -3.84 1.94 -2.82
N GLY A 68 -2.96 1.61 -1.86
CA GLY A 68 -1.53 1.91 -1.94
C GLY A 68 -0.81 1.09 -3.02
N TYR A 69 -1.09 -0.21 -3.11
CA TYR A 69 -0.58 -1.05 -4.20
C TYR A 69 -1.01 -0.52 -5.57
N ARG A 70 -2.28 -0.15 -5.71
CA ARG A 70 -2.83 0.39 -6.96
C ARG A 70 -2.25 1.74 -7.32
N ALA A 71 -2.06 2.62 -6.34
CA ALA A 71 -1.46 3.93 -6.55
C ALA A 71 0.00 3.82 -7.00
N LEU A 72 0.82 2.96 -6.37
CA LEU A 72 2.18 2.69 -6.84
C LEU A 72 2.19 2.11 -8.26
N LEU A 73 1.27 1.20 -8.57
CA LEU A 73 1.16 0.63 -9.91
C LEU A 73 0.73 1.68 -10.94
N GLY A 74 -0.12 2.63 -10.54
CA GLY A 74 -0.50 3.78 -11.37
C GLY A 74 0.66 4.73 -11.65
N LEU A 75 1.51 5.00 -10.65
CA LEU A 75 2.74 5.78 -10.87
C LEU A 75 3.69 5.05 -11.82
N ALA A 76 3.84 3.73 -11.67
CA ALA A 76 4.64 2.91 -12.57
C ALA A 76 4.10 2.98 -14.01
N ASP A 77 2.78 2.83 -14.21
CA ASP A 77 2.13 2.91 -15.53
C ASP A 77 2.30 4.29 -16.18
N TYR A 78 2.18 5.37 -15.39
CA TYR A 78 2.49 6.72 -15.86
C TYR A 78 3.95 6.85 -16.31
N ALA A 79 4.89 6.36 -15.49
CA ALA A 79 6.30 6.41 -15.83
C ALA A 79 6.64 5.55 -17.06
N SER A 80 5.93 4.42 -17.25
CA SER A 80 6.02 3.60 -18.46
C SER A 80 5.54 4.31 -19.72
N ALA A 81 4.76 5.39 -19.60
CA ALA A 81 4.37 6.25 -20.72
C ALA A 81 5.50 7.20 -21.18
N GLY A 82 6.60 7.30 -20.42
CA GLY A 82 7.81 8.00 -20.81
C GLY A 82 8.16 9.24 -19.98
N GLU A 83 7.45 9.51 -18.88
CA GLU A 83 7.67 10.71 -18.06
C GLU A 83 7.90 10.35 -16.59
N TYR A 84 8.92 10.94 -15.97
CA TYR A 84 9.11 10.85 -14.52
C TYR A 84 8.03 11.66 -13.78
N VAL A 85 7.75 11.29 -12.54
CA VAL A 85 6.85 12.06 -11.68
C VAL A 85 7.63 13.15 -10.93
N ASP A 86 6.99 14.29 -10.67
CA ASP A 86 7.65 15.45 -10.06
C ASP A 86 7.88 15.27 -8.56
N ASN A 87 6.92 14.70 -7.84
CA ASN A 87 7.03 14.44 -6.41
C ASN A 87 6.21 13.22 -6.04
N VAL A 88 6.87 12.09 -5.86
CA VAL A 88 6.23 10.81 -5.54
C VAL A 88 5.32 10.92 -4.32
N SER A 89 5.70 11.68 -3.29
CA SER A 89 4.85 11.78 -2.10
C SER A 89 3.53 12.46 -2.40
N VAL A 90 3.53 13.58 -3.13
CA VAL A 90 2.32 14.32 -3.49
C VAL A 90 1.49 13.51 -4.50
N ASP A 91 2.15 13.04 -5.55
CA ASP A 91 1.54 12.37 -6.70
C ASP A 91 0.94 11.00 -6.30
N PHE A 92 1.62 10.27 -5.42
CA PHE A 92 1.08 9.04 -4.82
C PHE A 92 -0.23 9.31 -4.10
N PHE A 93 -0.31 10.37 -3.28
CA PHE A 93 -1.52 10.65 -2.51
C PHE A 93 -2.62 11.33 -3.30
N GLU A 94 -2.31 11.99 -4.42
CA GLU A 94 -3.32 12.38 -5.41
C GLU A 94 -4.01 11.12 -5.98
N LEU A 95 -3.21 10.15 -6.44
CA LEU A 95 -3.71 8.89 -6.98
C LEU A 95 -4.45 8.06 -5.94
N PHE A 96 -3.88 7.93 -4.74
CA PHE A 96 -4.43 7.13 -3.66
C PHE A 96 -5.86 7.57 -3.27
N ASN A 97 -6.13 8.87 -3.24
CA ASN A 97 -7.43 9.41 -2.85
C ASN A 97 -8.36 9.63 -4.06
N ASN A 98 -7.88 10.30 -5.11
CA ASN A 98 -8.72 10.76 -6.23
C ASN A 98 -8.70 9.83 -7.44
N GLY A 99 -7.69 8.96 -7.57
CA GLY A 99 -7.48 8.12 -8.75
C GLY A 99 -7.04 8.88 -10.00
N SER A 100 -6.62 10.15 -9.84
CA SER A 100 -6.04 10.98 -10.89
C SER A 100 -4.57 11.30 -10.60
N LEU A 101 -3.84 11.60 -11.66
CA LEU A 101 -2.51 12.21 -11.60
C LEU A 101 -2.52 13.46 -12.47
N TYR A 102 -2.14 14.61 -11.90
CA TYR A 102 -2.18 15.91 -12.58
C TYR A 102 -3.57 16.27 -13.16
N GLY A 103 -4.63 15.74 -12.53
CA GLY A 103 -6.01 15.90 -12.98
C GLY A 103 -6.50 14.91 -14.04
N ASP A 104 -5.62 14.07 -14.60
CA ASP A 104 -5.99 13.02 -15.55
C ASP A 104 -6.24 11.69 -14.82
N SER A 105 -7.38 11.06 -15.09
CA SER A 105 -7.77 9.81 -14.43
C SER A 105 -6.92 8.62 -14.91
N ILE A 106 -6.35 7.84 -13.98
CA ILE A 106 -5.62 6.61 -14.31
C ILE A 106 -6.57 5.41 -14.28
N THR A 107 -6.60 4.63 -15.36
CA THR A 107 -7.56 3.52 -15.54
C THR A 107 -7.44 2.46 -14.45
N ILE A 108 -6.24 2.17 -13.97
CA ILE A 108 -5.97 1.16 -12.93
C ILE A 108 -6.61 1.56 -11.56
N MET A 109 -6.83 2.85 -11.34
CA MET A 109 -7.36 3.38 -10.08
C MET A 109 -8.89 3.39 -10.00
N VAL A 110 -9.60 3.22 -11.13
CA VAL A 110 -11.06 3.30 -11.16
C VAL A 110 -11.69 2.27 -10.19
N ASN A 111 -12.47 2.75 -9.22
CA ASN A 111 -13.10 1.98 -8.13
C ASN A 111 -12.14 1.32 -7.11
N ASN A 112 -10.86 1.71 -7.12
CA ASN A 112 -9.80 1.16 -6.28
C ASN A 112 -9.08 2.23 -5.42
N THR A 113 -9.61 3.45 -5.34
CA THR A 113 -9.07 4.50 -4.47
C THR A 113 -9.43 4.26 -3.00
N PHE A 114 -8.75 4.95 -2.10
CA PHE A 114 -9.10 4.89 -0.68
C PHE A 114 -10.46 5.54 -0.39
N ASP A 115 -10.83 6.57 -1.17
CA ASP A 115 -12.15 7.17 -1.11
C ASP A 115 -13.24 6.19 -1.57
N ASP A 116 -12.97 5.36 -2.58
CA ASP A 116 -13.89 4.28 -2.99
C ASP A 116 -14.08 3.23 -1.87
N TRP A 117 -13.01 2.91 -1.13
CA TRP A 117 -13.11 2.04 0.04
C TRP A 117 -13.93 2.71 1.16
N LEU A 118 -13.69 3.99 1.43
CA LEU A 118 -14.43 4.76 2.44
C LEU A 118 -15.92 4.83 2.10
N GLU A 119 -16.29 5.09 0.85
CA GLU A 119 -17.68 5.11 0.39
C GLU A 119 -18.34 3.75 0.61
N LYS A 120 -17.67 2.65 0.23
CA LYS A 120 -18.18 1.29 0.48
C LYS A 120 -18.42 1.03 1.97
N MET A 121 -17.50 1.45 2.84
CA MET A 121 -17.67 1.31 4.30
C MET A 121 -18.81 2.17 4.84
N GLN A 122 -19.00 3.37 4.32
CA GLN A 122 -20.13 4.23 4.69
C GLN A 122 -21.48 3.63 4.26
N LEU A 123 -21.54 3.01 3.08
CA LEU A 123 -22.74 2.31 2.60
C LEU A 123 -23.07 1.09 3.47
N GLU A 124 -22.07 0.31 3.90
CA GLU A 124 -22.29 -0.80 4.84
C GLU A 124 -22.72 -0.30 6.23
N ALA A 125 -22.14 0.79 6.73
CA ALA A 125 -22.55 1.41 8.00
C ALA A 125 -24.02 1.87 7.95
N ALA A 126 -24.43 2.49 6.84
CA ALA A 126 -25.78 3.02 6.67
C ALA A 126 -26.87 1.93 6.75
N LYS A 127 -26.57 0.69 6.32
CA LYS A 127 -27.49 -0.46 6.45
C LYS A 127 -27.77 -0.83 7.91
N LEU A 128 -26.90 -0.42 8.84
CA LEU A 128 -26.99 -0.68 10.27
C LEU A 128 -27.47 0.55 11.07
N ASP A 129 -27.96 1.59 10.40
CA ASP A 129 -28.29 2.89 11.02
C ASP A 129 -27.07 3.55 11.71
N ILE A 130 -25.87 3.30 11.19
CA ILE A 130 -24.61 3.85 11.68
C ILE A 130 -24.11 4.91 10.70
N VAL A 131 -23.70 6.06 11.23
CA VAL A 131 -23.01 7.11 10.50
C VAL A 131 -21.51 6.96 10.75
N PHE A 132 -20.77 6.62 9.69
CA PHE A 132 -19.32 6.45 9.70
C PHE A 132 -18.65 7.61 8.97
N ASN A 133 -17.66 8.23 9.60
CA ASN A 133 -16.80 9.22 8.98
C ASN A 133 -15.33 8.92 9.33
N LEU A 134 -14.44 9.15 8.39
CA LEU A 134 -13.00 9.01 8.57
C LEU A 134 -12.30 10.22 7.99
N THR A 135 -11.31 10.73 8.71
CA THR A 135 -10.47 11.84 8.27
C THR A 135 -9.01 11.45 8.39
N ILE A 136 -8.23 11.71 7.34
CA ILE A 136 -6.77 11.53 7.34
C ILE A 136 -6.14 12.76 7.99
N ASN A 137 -5.46 12.59 9.13
CA ASN A 137 -4.79 13.66 9.86
C ASN A 137 -3.38 13.92 9.31
N SER A 138 -2.67 12.85 8.94
CA SER A 138 -1.35 12.91 8.33
C SER A 138 -1.10 11.66 7.49
N GLN A 139 -0.25 11.77 6.48
CA GLN A 139 0.05 10.70 5.54
C GLN A 139 1.51 10.76 5.10
N ALA A 140 2.13 9.61 4.85
CA ALA A 140 3.49 9.49 4.35
C ALA A 140 3.66 8.19 3.54
N VAL A 141 4.54 8.22 2.54
CA VAL A 141 4.95 7.05 1.78
C VAL A 141 6.48 7.02 1.74
N SER A 142 7.07 5.88 2.08
CA SER A 142 8.52 5.72 2.13
C SER A 142 8.90 4.25 2.06
N HIS A 143 10.15 3.94 1.72
CA HIS A 143 10.66 2.58 1.88
C HIS A 143 10.88 2.24 3.36
N ASP A 144 10.69 0.97 3.69
CA ASP A 144 11.15 0.37 4.96
C ASP A 144 12.29 -0.65 4.75
N SER A 145 12.46 -1.10 3.51
CA SER A 145 13.47 -2.02 3.03
C SER A 145 13.55 -1.89 1.49
N PRO A 146 14.62 -2.38 0.85
CA PRO A 146 14.85 -2.15 -0.57
C PRO A 146 13.68 -2.53 -1.50
N PHE A 147 12.93 -3.59 -1.15
CA PHE A 147 11.83 -4.09 -1.97
C PHE A 147 10.43 -3.90 -1.36
N TYR A 148 10.29 -3.13 -0.28
CA TYR A 148 9.00 -2.83 0.31
C TYR A 148 8.82 -1.33 0.56
N VAL A 149 7.69 -0.82 0.08
CA VAL A 149 7.23 0.54 0.33
C VAL A 149 6.16 0.50 1.40
N SER A 150 6.33 1.30 2.45
CA SER A 150 5.35 1.49 3.50
C SER A 150 4.51 2.75 3.24
N VAL A 151 3.20 2.60 3.40
CA VAL A 151 2.22 3.69 3.37
C VAL A 151 1.70 3.88 4.79
N TYR A 152 1.90 5.07 5.34
CA TYR A 152 1.52 5.42 6.70
C TYR A 152 0.41 6.46 6.67
N LEU A 153 -0.69 6.17 7.38
CA LEU A 153 -1.78 7.11 7.63
C LEU A 153 -2.01 7.25 9.12
N ASN A 154 -2.23 8.47 9.60
CA ASN A 154 -2.84 8.70 10.90
C ASN A 154 -4.29 9.10 10.67
N VAL A 155 -5.24 8.22 11.00
CA VAL A 155 -6.66 8.46 10.72
C VAL A 155 -7.43 8.70 12.00
N THR A 156 -8.38 9.62 11.96
CA THR A 156 -9.43 9.75 12.99
C THR A 156 -10.71 9.22 12.40
N TYR A 157 -11.31 8.21 13.02
CA TYR A 157 -12.61 7.72 12.63
C TYR A 157 -13.67 8.02 13.70
N ASN A 158 -14.90 8.25 13.24
CA ASN A 158 -16.06 8.51 14.06
C ASN A 158 -17.21 7.59 13.65
N VAL A 159 -17.69 6.79 14.60
CA VAL A 159 -18.83 5.88 14.45
C VAL A 159 -19.94 6.41 15.34
N THR A 160 -21.01 6.92 14.74
CA THR A 160 -22.14 7.51 15.45
C THR A 160 -23.43 6.79 15.15
N ASP A 161 -24.23 6.62 16.18
CA ASP A 161 -25.56 6.09 16.03
C ASP A 161 -26.50 7.12 15.40
N SER A 162 -27.31 6.76 14.40
CA SER A 162 -28.24 7.69 13.77
C SER A 162 -29.27 8.31 14.73
N LYS A 163 -29.57 7.64 15.86
CA LYS A 163 -30.50 8.15 16.90
C LYS A 163 -29.75 8.76 18.10
N GLY A 164 -28.42 8.92 18.01
CA GLY A 164 -27.60 9.58 19.02
C GLY A 164 -27.41 8.79 20.32
N THR A 165 -27.61 7.47 20.32
CA THR A 165 -27.48 6.64 21.53
C THR A 165 -26.01 6.44 21.94
N ALA A 166 -25.12 6.25 20.97
CA ALA A 166 -23.72 5.96 21.23
C ALA A 166 -22.82 6.58 20.15
N ARG A 167 -21.57 6.84 20.53
CA ARG A 167 -20.54 7.42 19.66
C ARG A 167 -19.17 6.89 20.05
N TRP A 168 -18.41 6.46 19.06
CA TRP A 168 -16.98 6.16 19.19
C TRP A 168 -16.21 7.14 18.32
N THR A 169 -15.13 7.69 18.86
CA THR A 169 -14.18 8.48 18.09
C THR A 169 -12.79 8.06 18.52
N ARG A 170 -11.97 7.61 17.57
CA ARG A 170 -10.60 7.15 17.84
C ARG A 170 -9.65 7.67 16.75
N SER A 171 -8.43 7.96 17.17
CA SER A 171 -7.31 8.23 16.27
C SER A 171 -6.41 7.00 16.30
N VAL A 172 -6.13 6.43 15.13
CA VAL A 172 -5.35 5.19 15.00
C VAL A 172 -4.29 5.38 13.91
N PRO A 173 -3.02 5.07 14.20
CA PRO A 173 -2.01 4.97 13.16
C PRO A 173 -2.21 3.67 12.38
N VAL A 174 -2.22 3.78 11.05
CA VAL A 174 -2.36 2.65 10.14
C VAL A 174 -1.14 2.63 9.22
N SER A 175 -0.61 1.43 8.99
CA SER A 175 0.50 1.22 8.07
C SER A 175 0.22 0.01 7.19
N ALA A 176 0.46 0.13 5.89
CA ALA A 176 0.45 -1.00 4.97
C ALA A 176 1.81 -1.11 4.28
N ARG A 177 2.24 -2.34 3.99
CA ARG A 177 3.49 -2.62 3.28
C ARG A 177 3.17 -3.17 1.90
N VAL A 178 3.74 -2.57 0.87
CA VAL A 178 3.60 -2.98 -0.52
C VAL A 178 4.92 -3.56 -1.02
N TYR A 179 4.87 -4.80 -1.52
CA TYR A 179 6.01 -5.45 -2.14
C TYR A 179 6.11 -5.03 -3.61
N ILE A 180 7.25 -4.45 -4.01
CA ILE A 180 7.41 -3.86 -5.36
C ILE A 180 7.85 -4.86 -6.43
N SER A 181 8.08 -6.13 -6.08
CA SER A 181 8.46 -7.11 -7.10
C SER A 181 7.33 -7.31 -8.11
N GLY A 182 7.69 -7.32 -9.39
CA GLY A 182 6.77 -7.36 -10.53
C GLY A 182 6.38 -5.98 -11.05
N PHE A 183 6.80 -4.89 -10.41
CA PHE A 183 6.61 -3.54 -10.92
C PHE A 183 7.63 -3.26 -12.03
N GLU A 184 7.25 -2.43 -13.00
CA GLU A 184 8.16 -1.97 -14.03
C GLU A 184 9.15 -0.94 -13.43
N ASP A 185 10.42 -1.06 -13.82
CA ASP A 185 11.44 -0.08 -13.47
C ASP A 185 11.41 1.07 -14.49
N PRO A 186 11.01 2.28 -14.07
CA PRO A 186 10.83 3.42 -14.98
C PRO A 186 12.13 3.89 -15.62
N VAL A 187 13.29 3.60 -15.01
CA VAL A 187 14.59 4.03 -15.54
C VAL A 187 14.83 3.39 -16.91
N TYR A 188 14.55 2.09 -17.05
CA TYR A 188 14.73 1.38 -18.33
C TYR A 188 13.80 1.93 -19.41
N THR A 189 12.53 2.05 -19.08
CA THR A 189 11.49 2.43 -20.04
C THR A 189 11.68 3.88 -20.50
N ILE A 190 11.98 4.80 -19.60
CA ILE A 190 12.19 6.21 -19.96
C ILE A 190 13.51 6.40 -20.70
N ARG A 191 14.62 5.80 -20.24
CA ARG A 191 15.94 5.95 -20.88
C ARG A 191 16.06 5.28 -22.23
N THR A 192 15.11 4.43 -22.58
CA THR A 192 15.05 3.76 -23.88
C THR A 192 13.80 4.13 -24.67
N ASN A 193 13.10 5.23 -24.34
CA ASN A 193 11.88 5.68 -25.03
C ASN A 193 10.82 4.56 -25.21
N GLY A 194 10.72 3.66 -24.23
CA GLY A 194 9.76 2.56 -24.19
C GLY A 194 10.20 1.27 -24.90
N TYR A 195 11.40 1.23 -25.49
CA TYR A 195 11.89 0.05 -26.23
C TYR A 195 12.34 -1.10 -25.33
N LEU A 196 12.94 -0.79 -24.18
CA LEU A 196 13.33 -1.77 -23.18
C LEU A 196 12.47 -1.59 -21.93
N ARG A 197 11.93 -2.70 -21.43
CA ARG A 197 11.17 -2.73 -20.18
C ARG A 197 11.82 -3.73 -19.24
N SER A 198 12.07 -3.31 -18.01
CA SER A 198 12.59 -4.16 -16.96
C SER A 198 11.56 -4.26 -15.85
N PHE A 199 11.34 -5.45 -15.32
CA PHE A 199 10.46 -5.68 -14.18
C PHE A 199 11.29 -6.07 -12.98
N ILE A 200 10.95 -5.54 -11.80
CA ILE A 200 11.70 -5.78 -10.57
C ILE A 200 11.48 -7.23 -10.13
N VAL A 201 12.48 -8.08 -10.38
CA VAL A 201 12.50 -9.46 -9.90
C VAL A 201 13.66 -9.62 -8.94
N VAL A 202 13.35 -9.89 -7.68
CA VAL A 202 14.38 -10.02 -6.63
C VAL A 202 15.21 -11.27 -6.88
N SER A 203 16.53 -11.12 -6.83
CA SER A 203 17.47 -12.23 -6.96
C SER A 203 17.40 -13.18 -5.77
N SER A 204 17.57 -14.48 -6.04
CA SER A 204 17.73 -15.51 -5.03
C SER A 204 19.20 -15.91 -4.79
N PHE A 205 20.16 -15.33 -5.53
CA PHE A 205 21.56 -15.65 -5.40
C PHE A 205 22.19 -14.98 -4.17
N SER A 206 22.93 -15.76 -3.39
CA SER A 206 23.73 -15.28 -2.26
C SER A 206 25.23 -15.20 -2.58
N SER A 207 25.64 -15.78 -3.72
CA SER A 207 26.99 -15.71 -4.28
C SER A 207 26.88 -15.84 -5.80
N TYR A 208 27.67 -15.03 -6.50
CA TYR A 208 27.60 -14.84 -7.94
C TYR A 208 28.70 -15.60 -8.68
N VAL A 209 29.84 -15.83 -8.02
CA VAL A 209 30.98 -16.56 -8.57
C VAL A 209 31.56 -17.50 -7.51
N SER A 210 31.89 -18.72 -7.91
CA SER A 210 32.62 -19.69 -7.08
C SER A 210 33.72 -20.34 -7.91
N ASP A 211 34.96 -20.32 -7.43
CA ASP A 211 36.12 -20.92 -8.10
C ASP A 211 36.28 -20.48 -9.59
N GLY A 212 35.92 -19.23 -9.90
CA GLY A 212 35.97 -18.66 -11.25
C GLY A 212 34.79 -19.03 -12.17
N ASP A 213 33.83 -19.82 -11.68
CA ASP A 213 32.58 -20.13 -12.38
C ASP A 213 31.59 -18.97 -12.23
N THR A 214 31.29 -18.30 -13.35
CA THR A 214 30.39 -17.13 -13.42
C THR A 214 28.94 -17.50 -13.78
N THR A 215 28.57 -18.78 -13.75
CA THR A 215 27.23 -19.25 -14.16
C THR A 215 26.10 -18.53 -13.41
N ASN A 216 26.22 -18.32 -12.09
CA ASN A 216 25.19 -17.60 -11.32
C ASN A 216 25.09 -16.13 -11.73
N LEU A 217 26.23 -15.46 -11.94
CA LEU A 217 26.27 -14.07 -12.43
C LEU A 217 25.69 -13.95 -13.84
N GLN A 218 25.94 -14.92 -14.72
CA GLN A 218 25.31 -14.97 -16.05
C GLN A 218 23.80 -15.13 -15.94
N ILE A 219 23.29 -16.01 -15.07
CA ILE A 219 21.85 -16.16 -14.84
C ILE A 219 21.26 -14.87 -14.24
N TYR A 220 21.95 -14.26 -13.27
CA TYR A 220 21.55 -12.97 -12.67
C TYR A 220 21.38 -11.89 -13.74
N THR A 221 22.38 -11.77 -14.61
CA THR A 221 22.43 -10.74 -15.65
C THR A 221 21.40 -11.01 -16.76
N ASN A 222 21.34 -12.23 -17.28
CA ASN A 222 20.40 -12.59 -18.35
C ASN A 222 18.94 -12.52 -17.88
N GLY A 223 18.69 -12.74 -16.59
CA GLY A 223 17.37 -12.61 -16.00
C GLY A 223 16.98 -11.19 -15.58
N SER A 224 17.88 -10.20 -15.72
CA SER A 224 17.67 -8.82 -15.25
C SER A 224 17.20 -8.75 -13.80
N TYR A 225 17.79 -9.57 -12.93
CA TYR A 225 17.41 -9.62 -11.52
C TYR A 225 17.91 -8.39 -10.75
N TYR A 226 17.22 -8.09 -9.65
CA TYR A 226 17.53 -6.98 -8.76
C TYR A 226 18.10 -7.47 -7.43
N SER A 227 19.01 -6.69 -6.87
CA SER A 227 19.59 -6.89 -5.54
C SER A 227 19.71 -5.55 -4.81
N PRO A 228 19.75 -5.54 -3.47
CA PRO A 228 19.89 -4.30 -2.71
C PRO A 228 21.31 -3.73 -2.83
N HIS A 229 21.43 -2.41 -2.92
CA HIS A 229 22.71 -1.70 -2.91
C HIS A 229 22.54 -0.25 -2.45
N GLU A 230 23.37 0.19 -1.50
CA GLU A 230 23.20 1.49 -0.84
C GLU A 230 23.57 2.70 -1.72
N GLU A 231 24.38 2.50 -2.76
CA GLU A 231 24.63 3.54 -3.76
C GLU A 231 23.54 3.63 -4.83
N GLY A 232 22.70 2.60 -4.94
CA GLY A 232 21.58 2.60 -5.87
C GLY A 232 20.43 3.48 -5.38
N PRO A 233 19.59 4.02 -6.29
CA PRO A 233 18.37 4.69 -5.92
C PRO A 233 17.30 3.70 -5.45
N SER A 234 16.43 4.14 -4.53
CA SER A 234 15.23 3.39 -4.17
C SER A 234 14.21 3.39 -5.30
N TYR A 235 13.19 2.53 -5.24
CA TYR A 235 12.15 2.50 -6.27
C TYR A 235 11.37 3.82 -6.38
N LEU A 236 11.07 4.46 -5.25
CA LEU A 236 10.41 5.78 -5.26
C LEU A 236 11.29 6.84 -5.94
N MET A 237 12.60 6.85 -5.68
CA MET A 237 13.52 7.77 -6.36
C MET A 237 13.61 7.50 -7.87
N ARG A 238 13.58 6.22 -8.27
CA ARG A 238 13.55 5.82 -9.69
C ARG A 238 12.33 6.37 -10.42
N LEU A 239 11.16 6.46 -9.76
CA LEU A 239 9.95 7.09 -10.32
C LEU A 239 10.12 8.61 -10.56
N GLU A 240 10.93 9.29 -9.74
CA GLU A 240 11.26 10.72 -9.88
C GLU A 240 12.44 10.97 -10.84
N GLY A 241 13.07 9.90 -11.34
CA GLY A 241 14.30 9.99 -12.13
C GLY A 241 15.52 10.39 -11.30
N ASP A 242 15.42 10.34 -9.97
CA ASP A 242 16.54 10.54 -9.05
C ASP A 242 17.37 9.25 -8.96
N LEU A 243 18.62 9.32 -9.44
CA LEU A 243 19.58 8.22 -9.43
C LEU A 243 20.65 8.36 -8.34
N ASN A 244 20.39 9.17 -7.30
CA ASN A 244 21.26 9.28 -6.14
C ASN A 244 21.15 8.05 -5.21
N SER A 245 22.16 7.90 -4.34
CA SER A 245 22.24 6.84 -3.35
C SER A 245 21.11 6.87 -2.32
N SER A 246 20.65 5.70 -1.89
CA SER A 246 19.65 5.54 -0.85
C SER A 246 19.91 4.29 -0.01
N GLU A 247 19.65 4.36 1.30
CA GLU A 247 19.72 3.20 2.21
C GLU A 247 18.85 2.02 1.74
N TYR A 248 17.73 2.32 1.07
CA TYR A 248 16.82 1.34 0.48
C TYR A 248 17.03 1.17 -1.03
N GLY A 249 18.24 1.46 -1.50
CA GLY A 249 18.61 1.36 -2.90
C GLY A 249 18.51 -0.05 -3.44
N ILE A 250 18.09 -0.14 -4.69
CA ILE A 250 18.08 -1.38 -5.47
C ILE A 250 18.92 -1.15 -6.72
N GLU A 251 19.44 -2.23 -7.28
CA GLU A 251 20.14 -2.20 -8.56
C GLU A 251 19.91 -3.50 -9.33
N SER A 252 20.11 -3.42 -10.63
CA SER A 252 20.18 -4.55 -11.54
C SER A 252 21.39 -4.38 -12.48
N ILE A 253 21.75 -5.45 -13.18
CA ILE A 253 22.69 -5.36 -14.28
C ILE A 253 21.91 -5.36 -15.58
N ILE A 254 22.14 -4.34 -16.41
CA ILE A 254 21.59 -4.25 -17.75
C ILE A 254 22.13 -5.40 -18.59
N TYR A 255 21.23 -6.15 -19.23
CA TYR A 255 21.61 -7.14 -20.22
C TYR A 255 22.08 -6.42 -21.49
N GLY A 256 23.41 -6.26 -21.64
CA GLY A 256 23.99 -5.41 -22.67
C GLY A 256 23.67 -5.81 -24.11
N GLN A 257 23.30 -7.06 -24.36
CA GLN A 257 22.83 -7.49 -25.68
C GLN A 257 21.56 -6.74 -26.10
N ASP A 258 20.64 -6.46 -25.16
CA ASP A 258 19.42 -5.69 -25.47
C ASP A 258 19.77 -4.28 -25.95
N LEU A 259 20.74 -3.62 -25.30
CA LEU A 259 21.20 -2.29 -25.72
C LEU A 259 21.88 -2.32 -27.09
N ILE A 260 22.70 -3.35 -27.36
CA ILE A 260 23.35 -3.55 -28.66
C ILE A 260 22.31 -3.73 -29.77
N ASP A 261 21.30 -4.56 -29.52
CA ASP A 261 20.24 -4.84 -30.48
C ASP A 261 19.39 -3.58 -30.75
N LEU A 262 19.13 -2.77 -29.72
CA LEU A 262 18.44 -1.49 -29.87
C LEU A 262 19.25 -0.48 -30.70
N ASP A 263 20.56 -0.37 -30.46
CA ASP A 263 21.44 0.50 -31.25
C ASP A 263 21.50 0.12 -32.73
N ILE A 264 21.45 -1.19 -33.02
CA ILE A 264 21.43 -1.69 -34.40
C ILE A 264 20.06 -1.44 -35.04
N THR A 265 18.98 -1.59 -34.28
CA THR A 265 17.60 -1.55 -34.79
C THR A 265 17.07 -0.12 -34.95
N TYR A 266 17.44 0.78 -34.03
CA TYR A 266 16.93 2.16 -33.98
C TYR A 266 18.04 3.24 -34.00
N PRO A 267 19.03 3.16 -34.92
CA PRO A 267 20.19 4.06 -34.92
C PRO A 267 19.83 5.53 -35.19
N GLU A 268 18.63 5.79 -35.73
CA GLU A 268 18.16 7.13 -36.11
C GLU A 268 17.34 7.84 -35.01
N ILE A 269 16.89 7.11 -33.98
CA ILE A 269 15.97 7.63 -32.96
C ILE A 269 16.76 8.18 -31.77
N GLU A 270 17.72 7.41 -31.28
CA GLU A 270 18.66 7.87 -30.25
C GLU A 270 19.98 7.09 -30.41
N PRO A 271 21.04 7.72 -30.94
CA PRO A 271 22.29 7.01 -31.18
C PRO A 271 23.05 6.77 -29.88
N ASN A 272 23.65 5.58 -29.73
CA ASN A 272 24.53 5.16 -28.63
C ASN A 272 23.81 4.77 -27.33
N PHE A 273 22.69 4.04 -27.46
CA PHE A 273 22.10 3.30 -26.35
C PHE A 273 23.12 2.37 -25.70
N TYR A 274 23.99 1.71 -26.48
CA TYR A 274 25.08 0.88 -26.00
C TYR A 274 26.41 1.63 -26.00
N GLN A 275 27.07 1.65 -24.84
CA GLN A 275 28.35 2.32 -24.63
C GLN A 275 29.34 1.34 -24.04
N SER A 276 30.17 0.78 -24.93
CA SER A 276 31.09 -0.34 -24.65
C SER A 276 32.10 -0.15 -23.51
N GLY A 277 32.25 1.05 -22.96
CA GLY A 277 33.16 1.35 -21.84
C GLY A 277 32.47 1.61 -20.50
N ARG A 278 31.13 1.53 -20.42
CA ARG A 278 30.38 1.79 -19.19
C ARG A 278 30.18 0.52 -18.36
N SER A 279 30.03 0.70 -17.05
CA SER A 279 29.53 -0.33 -16.14
C SER A 279 28.09 -0.65 -16.48
N MET A 280 27.75 -1.94 -16.51
CA MET A 280 26.40 -2.42 -16.82
C MET A 280 25.46 -2.36 -15.61
N VAL A 281 25.92 -1.87 -14.45
CA VAL A 281 25.04 -1.58 -13.31
C VAL A 281 24.09 -0.45 -13.69
N ASP A 282 22.79 -0.66 -13.51
CA ASP A 282 21.74 0.16 -14.12
C ASP A 282 21.86 1.68 -13.83
N TYR A 283 21.85 2.09 -12.56
CA TYR A 283 21.91 3.49 -12.17
C TYR A 283 23.26 4.13 -12.49
N VAL A 284 24.35 3.34 -12.55
CA VAL A 284 25.66 3.81 -13.01
C VAL A 284 25.64 4.06 -14.51
N TYR A 285 25.12 3.11 -15.28
CA TYR A 285 25.04 3.21 -16.73
C TYR A 285 24.23 4.43 -17.17
N TRP A 286 23.08 4.66 -16.54
CA TRP A 286 22.18 5.77 -16.87
C TRP A 286 22.53 7.10 -16.21
N GLY A 287 23.15 7.09 -15.03
CA GLY A 287 23.39 8.28 -14.21
C GLY A 287 24.83 8.81 -14.22
N TYR A 288 25.83 7.93 -14.23
CA TYR A 288 27.23 8.27 -13.92
C TYR A 288 28.22 7.77 -14.97
N PRO A 289 28.37 8.47 -16.11
CA PRO A 289 29.20 8.01 -17.23
C PRO A 289 30.71 8.04 -16.97
N GLY A 290 31.15 8.54 -15.81
CA GLY A 290 32.57 8.79 -15.50
C GLY A 290 33.28 7.66 -14.75
N ARG A 291 32.58 6.60 -14.33
CA ARG A 291 33.18 5.51 -13.54
C ARG A 291 34.02 4.58 -14.44
N THR A 292 35.19 4.21 -13.95
CA THR A 292 36.08 3.24 -14.59
C THR A 292 35.45 1.86 -14.52
N ALA A 293 35.19 1.23 -15.67
CA ALA A 293 34.57 -0.08 -15.76
C ALA A 293 35.51 -1.15 -16.36
N HIS A 294 35.51 -2.32 -15.75
CA HIS A 294 36.44 -3.41 -16.03
C HIS A 294 35.74 -4.57 -16.72
N GLN A 295 36.44 -5.22 -17.65
CA GLN A 295 35.92 -6.45 -18.27
C GLN A 295 36.18 -7.64 -17.34
N ILE A 296 35.22 -8.56 -17.28
CA ILE A 296 35.28 -9.72 -16.38
C ILE A 296 35.54 -11.00 -17.18
N GLN A 297 36.48 -11.83 -16.73
CA GLN A 297 36.75 -13.15 -17.28
C GLN A 297 35.49 -14.03 -17.21
N ASN A 298 35.31 -14.92 -18.18
CA ASN A 298 34.17 -15.83 -18.27
C ASN A 298 32.79 -15.13 -18.38
N MET A 299 32.75 -13.83 -18.67
CA MET A 299 31.53 -13.08 -19.01
C MET A 299 31.53 -12.66 -20.48
N SER A 300 30.38 -12.22 -20.98
CA SER A 300 30.26 -11.69 -22.36
C SER A 300 31.17 -10.48 -22.57
N SER A 301 31.61 -10.25 -23.82
CA SER A 301 32.55 -9.16 -24.15
C SER A 301 32.01 -7.75 -23.88
N TRP A 302 30.69 -7.59 -23.81
CA TRP A 302 30.02 -6.35 -23.45
C TRP A 302 29.91 -6.15 -21.93
N PHE A 303 30.10 -7.19 -21.13
CA PHE A 303 29.88 -7.14 -19.69
C PHE A 303 31.03 -6.41 -19.00
N ARG A 304 30.69 -5.36 -18.26
CA ARG A 304 31.64 -4.58 -17.47
C ARG A 304 31.02 -4.13 -16.16
N LEU A 305 31.86 -4.03 -15.12
CA LEU A 305 31.47 -3.53 -13.80
C LEU A 305 32.46 -2.45 -13.35
N ASP A 306 31.96 -1.42 -12.66
CA ASP A 306 32.80 -0.40 -12.04
C ASP A 306 33.34 -0.83 -10.68
N ASN A 307 34.44 -0.20 -10.28
CA ASN A 307 35.11 -0.44 -9.00
C ASN A 307 35.15 0.78 -8.08
N GLU A 308 34.34 1.80 -8.37
CA GLU A 308 34.36 3.09 -7.70
C GLU A 308 33.25 3.27 -6.64
N SER A 309 32.49 2.21 -6.33
CA SER A 309 31.44 2.21 -5.30
C SER A 309 31.97 1.92 -3.88
N VAL A 310 31.27 2.45 -2.88
CA VAL A 310 31.31 1.98 -1.49
C VAL A 310 30.80 0.54 -1.50
N ASN A 311 31.70 -0.42 -1.19
CA ASN A 311 31.55 -1.84 -1.54
C ASN A 311 31.50 -2.02 -3.07
N SER A 312 32.68 -1.96 -3.69
CA SER A 312 32.91 -2.14 -5.13
C SER A 312 31.92 -3.13 -5.76
N HIS A 313 31.30 -2.79 -6.89
CA HIS A 313 30.47 -3.77 -7.60
C HIS A 313 31.27 -5.03 -7.96
N LEU A 314 32.60 -4.94 -8.10
CA LEU A 314 33.45 -6.12 -8.26
C LEU A 314 33.39 -7.06 -7.05
N ASP A 315 33.44 -6.51 -5.83
CA ASP A 315 33.37 -7.26 -4.56
C ASP A 315 31.97 -7.83 -4.36
N LYS A 316 30.94 -7.01 -4.59
CA LYS A 316 29.54 -7.45 -4.51
C LYS A 316 29.24 -8.65 -5.40
N TYR A 317 29.79 -8.66 -6.62
CA TYR A 317 29.53 -9.71 -7.60
C TYR A 317 30.60 -10.82 -7.60
N ASP A 318 31.46 -10.90 -6.59
CA ASP A 318 32.50 -11.94 -6.42
C ASP A 318 33.50 -12.01 -7.62
N VAL A 319 33.87 -10.87 -8.24
CA VAL A 319 34.66 -10.84 -9.48
C VAL A 319 36.00 -10.07 -9.41
N ASP A 320 36.46 -9.65 -8.23
CA ASP A 320 37.74 -8.90 -8.12
C ASP A 320 38.93 -9.66 -8.74
N ASP A 321 39.00 -10.97 -8.54
CA ASP A 321 40.07 -11.83 -9.07
C ASP A 321 39.89 -12.17 -10.58
N LEU A 322 38.79 -11.73 -11.19
CA LEU A 322 38.43 -12.02 -12.58
C LEU A 322 38.51 -10.80 -13.51
N VAL A 323 39.03 -9.67 -13.04
CA VAL A 323 39.24 -8.47 -13.85
C VAL A 323 40.31 -8.70 -14.94
N ILE A 324 40.09 -8.15 -16.15
CA ILE A 324 41.02 -8.17 -17.30
C ILE A 324 41.61 -6.80 -17.59
#